data_AF-A0A349X5T6-F1
#
_entry.id   AF-A0A349X5T6-F1
#
_cell.length_a   1.000
_cell.length_b   1.000
_cell.length_c   1.000
_cell.angle_alpha   90.00
_cell.angle_beta   90.00
_cell.angle_gamma   90.00
#
_symmetry.space_group_name_H-M   'P 1'
#
loop_
_entity.id
_entity.type
_entity.pdbx_description
1 polymer ?
#
loop_
_entity_poly.entity_id
_entity_poly.type
_entity_poly.pdbx_seq_one_letter_code
_entity_poly.pdbx_strand_id
1 'polypeptide(L)'
;HNPTPFTAYSFAPPEAALVYAFAPIFFILVPMHHNAFIAAMLIQIIRNAMAHCGYELFPRGWAEHPILGIFATVTHHDLHHEKSGGNYAFYFTFWDRVMGTEHPEYIERFNRATKAPLKSIRGSVSEA
;
A
#
# COMPACT_ATOMS: atom_id res chain seq x y z
N HIS A 1 4.03 2.15 14.77
CA HIS A 1 2.68 2.76 14.73
C HIS A 1 2.33 2.95 13.28
N ASN A 2 1.23 2.38 12.80
CA ASN A 2 0.82 2.53 11.40
C ASN A 2 -0.08 3.77 11.26
N PRO A 3 0.11 4.58 10.21
CA PRO A 3 -0.76 5.72 9.93
C PRO A 3 -2.18 5.22 9.62
N THR A 4 -3.17 6.06 9.92
CA THR A 4 -4.58 5.81 9.59
C THR A 4 -4.96 6.50 8.28
N PRO A 5 -6.08 6.14 7.64
CA PRO A 5 -6.51 6.80 6.40
C PRO A 5 -6.71 8.31 6.56
N PHE A 6 -7.11 8.76 7.74
CA PHE A 6 -7.31 10.18 8.05
C PHE A 6 -5.99 10.96 8.17
N THR A 7 -4.89 10.28 8.49
CA THR A 7 -3.57 10.93 8.62
C THR A 7 -2.89 11.17 7.28
N ALA A 8 -3.36 10.55 6.18
CA ALA A 8 -2.74 10.64 4.85
C ALA A 8 -2.65 12.07 4.29
N TYR A 9 -3.48 12.99 4.79
CA TYR A 9 -3.52 14.40 4.36
C TYR A 9 -3.32 15.39 5.52
N SER A 10 -2.83 14.91 6.68
CA SER A 10 -2.62 15.72 7.88
C SER A 10 -1.23 16.38 7.88
N PHE A 11 -1.02 17.37 7.02
CA PHE A 11 0.25 18.11 6.91
C PHE A 11 0.19 19.47 7.62
N ALA A 12 1.33 19.95 8.14
CA ALA A 12 1.41 21.34 8.58
C ALA A 12 1.25 22.29 7.37
N PRO A 13 0.67 23.51 7.51
CA PRO A 13 0.41 24.38 6.36
C PRO A 13 1.61 24.65 5.44
N PRO A 14 2.84 24.87 5.96
CA PRO A 14 4.01 25.04 5.09
C PRO A 14 4.41 23.76 4.33
N GLU A 15 4.32 22.60 4.99
CA GLU A 15 4.60 21.30 4.38
C GLU A 15 3.56 20.98 3.30
N ALA A 16 2.29 21.25 3.59
CA ALA A 16 1.19 21.11 2.63
C ALA A 16 1.44 21.97 1.39
N ALA A 17 1.83 23.24 1.56
CA ALA A 17 2.12 24.12 0.44
C ALA A 17 3.27 23.57 -0.43
N LEU A 18 4.34 23.08 0.19
CA LEU A 18 5.47 22.49 -0.53
C LEU A 18 5.08 21.22 -1.29
N VAL A 19 4.40 20.28 -0.64
CA VAL A 19 4.00 18.99 -1.23
C VAL A 19 2.99 19.22 -2.37
N TYR A 20 2.00 20.10 -2.17
CA TYR A 20 0.95 20.33 -3.15
C TYR A 20 1.35 21.28 -4.27
N ALA A 21 2.46 22.03 -4.16
CA ALA A 21 2.97 22.89 -5.23
C ALA A 21 3.33 22.11 -6.50
N PHE A 22 3.59 20.80 -6.41
CA PHE A 22 3.79 19.93 -7.56
C PHE A 22 2.60 19.99 -8.54
N ALA A 23 1.37 19.94 -8.04
CA ALA A 23 0.17 19.87 -8.89
C ALA A 23 0.01 21.07 -9.85
N PRO A 24 0.01 22.35 -9.38
CA PRO A 24 -0.10 23.49 -10.30
C PRO A 24 1.09 23.58 -11.26
N ILE A 25 2.32 23.28 -10.82
CA ILE A 25 3.50 23.26 -11.70
C ILE A 25 3.32 22.22 -12.80
N PHE A 26 2.86 21.02 -12.44
CA PHE A 26 2.61 19.94 -13.39
C PHE A 26 1.55 20.35 -14.42
N PHE A 27 0.44 20.97 -14.01
CA PHE A 27 -0.61 21.40 -14.96
C PHE A 27 -0.20 22.53 -15.90
N ILE A 28 0.77 23.36 -15.51
CA ILE A 28 1.34 24.37 -16.40
C ILE A 28 2.18 23.70 -17.50
N LEU A 29 2.92 22.66 -17.15
CA LEU A 29 3.88 22.01 -18.05
C LEU A 29 3.27 20.89 -18.90
N VAL A 30 2.27 20.19 -18.37
CA VAL A 30 1.68 18.99 -18.96
C VAL A 30 0.20 19.22 -19.23
N PRO A 31 -0.20 19.37 -20.51
CA PRO A 31 -1.61 19.43 -20.88
C PRO A 31 -2.31 18.13 -20.48
N MET A 32 -3.33 18.24 -19.63
CA MET A 32 -4.06 17.07 -19.11
C MET A 32 -5.56 17.24 -19.35
N HIS A 33 -6.19 16.17 -19.84
CA HIS A 33 -7.64 16.13 -19.99
C HIS A 33 -8.32 16.11 -18.61
N HIS A 34 -9.39 16.90 -18.43
CA HIS A 34 -10.07 17.05 -17.15
C HIS A 34 -10.51 15.71 -16.53
N ASN A 35 -11.13 14.84 -17.33
CA ASN A 35 -11.55 13.52 -16.86
C ASN A 35 -10.38 12.61 -16.43
N ALA A 36 -9.23 12.74 -17.08
CA ALA A 36 -8.04 11.97 -16.70
C ALA A 36 -7.53 12.42 -15.33
N PHE A 37 -7.55 13.73 -15.06
CA PHE A 37 -7.21 14.28 -13.76
C PHE A 37 -8.16 13.77 -12.66
N ILE A 38 -9.48 13.85 -12.88
CA ILE A 38 -10.47 13.35 -11.91
C ILE A 38 -10.23 11.86 -11.62
N ALA A 39 -10.04 11.04 -12.66
CA ALA A 39 -9.76 9.62 -12.50
C ALA A 39 -8.48 9.37 -11.68
N ALA A 40 -7.41 10.11 -11.98
CA ALA A 40 -6.15 10.01 -11.24
C ALA A 40 -6.31 10.39 -9.76
N MET A 41 -7.07 11.45 -9.45
CA MET A 41 -7.37 11.85 -8.08
C MET A 41 -8.19 10.81 -7.33
N LEU A 42 -9.22 10.23 -7.96
CA LEU A 42 -10.01 9.16 -7.35
C LEU A 42 -9.14 7.93 -7.05
N ILE A 43 -8.30 7.52 -8.02
CA ILE A 43 -7.36 6.41 -7.84
C ILE A 43 -6.40 6.71 -6.69
N GLN A 44 -5.85 7.93 -6.61
CA GLN A 44 -4.95 8.36 -5.53
C GLN A 44 -5.64 8.28 -4.16
N ILE A 45 -6.86 8.81 -4.02
CA ILE A 45 -7.60 8.82 -2.75
C ILE A 45 -7.90 7.38 -2.30
N ILE A 46 -8.41 6.55 -3.20
CA ILE A 46 -8.71 5.14 -2.91
C ILE A 46 -7.42 4.42 -2.51
N ARG A 47 -6.32 4.65 -3.22
CA ARG A 47 -5.03 4.04 -2.92
C ARG A 47 -4.49 4.45 -1.55
N ASN A 48 -4.54 5.74 -1.21
CA ASN A 48 -4.14 6.24 0.11
C ASN A 48 -4.97 5.61 1.22
N ALA A 49 -6.29 5.58 1.05
CA ALA A 49 -7.16 4.96 2.04
C ALA A 49 -6.85 3.46 2.23
N MET A 50 -6.64 2.72 1.13
CA MET A 50 -6.28 1.31 1.19
C MET A 50 -4.92 1.09 1.86
N ALA A 51 -3.89 1.85 1.49
CA ALA A 51 -2.53 1.67 2.00
C ALA A 51 -2.42 1.92 3.52
N HIS A 52 -3.33 2.73 4.08
CA HIS A 52 -3.35 3.10 5.50
C HIS A 52 -4.52 2.50 6.29
N CYS A 53 -5.29 1.56 5.72
CA CYS A 53 -6.45 1.01 6.41
C CYS A 53 -6.09 0.05 7.56
N GLY A 54 -4.83 -0.41 7.62
CA GLY A 54 -4.31 -1.32 8.64
C GLY A 54 -4.73 -2.79 8.48
N TYR A 55 -5.37 -3.15 7.36
CA TYR A 55 -5.77 -4.52 7.05
C TYR A 55 -5.22 -4.93 5.68
N GLU A 56 -4.64 -6.12 5.58
CA GLU A 56 -4.22 -6.65 4.29
C GLU A 56 -5.46 -6.99 3.44
N LEU A 57 -5.61 -6.28 2.32
CA LEU A 57 -6.76 -6.38 1.42
C LEU A 57 -6.49 -7.35 0.26
N PHE A 58 -5.22 -7.62 -0.01
CA PHE A 58 -4.82 -8.46 -1.14
C PHE A 58 -4.90 -9.95 -0.77
N PRO A 59 -5.33 -10.82 -1.69
CA PRO A 59 -5.50 -12.24 -1.40
C PRO A 59 -4.15 -12.94 -1.19
N ARG A 60 -4.18 -14.08 -0.49
CA ARG A 60 -3.00 -14.92 -0.27
C ARG A 60 -2.30 -15.25 -1.60
N GLY A 61 -0.96 -15.18 -1.59
CA GLY A 61 -0.13 -15.43 -2.77
C GLY A 61 -0.01 -14.25 -3.75
N TRP A 62 -0.69 -13.11 -3.50
CA TRP A 62 -0.60 -11.94 -4.37
C TRP A 62 0.82 -11.38 -4.47
N ALA A 63 1.50 -11.15 -3.34
CA ALA A 63 2.82 -10.52 -3.31
C ALA A 63 3.91 -11.35 -4.01
N GLU A 64 3.74 -12.67 -4.07
CA GLU A 64 4.67 -13.62 -4.71
C GLU A 64 4.32 -13.89 -6.18
N HIS A 65 3.13 -13.47 -6.64
CA HIS A 65 2.70 -13.73 -8.00
C HIS A 65 3.56 -12.92 -8.99
N PRO A 66 4.09 -13.52 -10.08
CA PRO A 66 5.06 -12.86 -10.96
C PRO A 66 4.52 -11.59 -11.63
N ILE A 67 3.21 -11.53 -11.90
CA ILE A 67 2.56 -10.38 -12.54
C ILE A 67 1.84 -9.49 -11.53
N LEU A 68 1.25 -10.05 -10.47
CA LEU A 68 0.39 -9.30 -9.55
C LEU A 68 1.19 -8.76 -8.37
N GLY A 69 2.28 -9.44 -8.01
CA GLY A 69 3.19 -9.03 -6.95
C GLY A 69 3.99 -7.76 -7.28
N ILE A 70 3.84 -7.19 -8.47
CA ILE A 70 4.41 -5.88 -8.81
C ILE A 70 3.64 -4.72 -8.16
N PHE A 71 2.40 -4.94 -7.70
CA PHE A 71 1.61 -3.92 -7.03
C PHE A 71 1.95 -3.94 -5.53
N ALA A 72 2.25 -2.77 -4.96
CA ALA A 72 2.45 -2.66 -3.52
C ALA A 72 1.15 -3.02 -2.79
N THR A 73 1.27 -3.74 -1.68
CA THR A 73 0.14 -4.14 -0.83
C THR A 73 0.07 -3.28 0.43
N VAL A 74 -0.94 -3.49 1.27
CA VAL A 74 -1.03 -2.78 2.56
C VAL A 74 0.17 -3.13 3.42
N THR A 75 0.54 -4.41 3.49
CA THR A 75 1.73 -4.87 4.23
C THR A 75 3.02 -4.22 3.74
N HIS A 76 3.16 -3.97 2.43
CA HIS A 76 4.36 -3.31 1.88
C HIS A 76 4.52 -1.91 2.47
N HIS A 77 3.43 -1.15 2.48
CA HIS A 77 3.39 0.23 2.95
C HIS A 77 3.43 0.34 4.49
N ASP A 78 2.75 -0.55 5.20
CA ASP A 78 2.85 -0.65 6.65
C ASP A 78 4.29 -0.90 7.09
N LEU A 79 5.01 -1.78 6.38
CA LEU A 79 6.41 -2.07 6.69
C LEU A 79 7.33 -0.87 6.44
N HIS A 80 7.03 -0.02 5.45
CA HIS A 80 7.73 1.27 5.24
C HIS A 80 7.57 2.21 6.44
N HIS A 81 6.37 2.26 7.04
CA HIS A 81 6.11 3.07 8.23
C HIS A 81 6.64 2.43 9.52
N GLU A 82 6.68 1.10 9.60
CA GLU A 82 7.22 0.36 10.75
C GLU A 82 8.75 0.38 10.78
N LYS A 83 9.38 0.22 9.60
CA LYS A 83 10.83 0.08 9.42
C LYS A 83 11.32 1.11 8.41
N SER A 84 12.13 2.04 8.88
CA SER A 84 12.84 2.96 7.97
C SER A 84 13.83 2.19 7.10
N GLY A 85 14.06 2.65 5.86
CA GLY A 85 15.11 2.13 4.99
C GLY A 85 14.66 1.17 3.88
N GLY A 86 13.37 1.10 3.56
CA GLY A 86 12.89 0.31 2.43
C GLY A 86 11.42 0.56 2.06
N ASN A 87 10.95 -0.22 1.08
CA ASN A 87 9.56 -0.21 0.59
C ASN A 87 9.05 1.17 0.19
N TYR A 88 9.85 1.91 -0.60
CA TYR A 88 9.55 3.29 -0.97
C TYR A 88 8.42 3.42 -1.99
N ALA A 89 8.13 2.38 -2.77
CA ALA A 89 7.12 2.43 -3.79
C ALA A 89 5.71 2.43 -3.21
N PHE A 90 4.92 3.42 -3.63
CA PHE A 90 3.52 3.54 -3.22
C PHE A 90 2.55 2.74 -4.10
N TYR A 91 2.85 2.60 -5.40
CA TYR A 91 2.01 1.87 -6.35
C TYR A 91 2.63 0.54 -6.79
N PHE A 92 3.91 0.56 -7.19
CA PHE A 92 4.56 -0.57 -7.84
C PHE A 92 5.88 -0.97 -7.16
N THR A 93 5.92 -2.14 -6.51
CA THR A 93 7.13 -2.72 -5.86
C THR A 93 8.27 -2.98 -6.84
N PHE A 94 8.00 -2.97 -8.14
CA PHE A 94 9.00 -3.07 -9.20
C PHE A 94 10.20 -2.16 -8.96
N TRP A 95 9.97 -0.90 -8.59
CA TRP A 95 11.05 0.05 -8.34
C TRP A 95 11.92 -0.38 -7.16
N ASP A 96 11.31 -0.80 -6.06
CA ASP A 96 12.04 -1.29 -4.89
C ASP A 96 12.87 -2.53 -5.19
N ARG A 97 12.35 -3.45 -6.00
CA ARG A 97 13.08 -4.66 -6.41
C ARG A 97 14.29 -4.34 -7.29
N VAL A 98 14.12 -3.45 -8.27
CA VAL A 98 15.20 -3.04 -9.17
C VAL A 98 16.28 -2.26 -8.41
N MET A 99 15.89 -1.45 -7.42
CA MET A 99 16.82 -0.65 -6.62
C MET A 99 17.36 -1.37 -5.38
N GLY A 100 16.88 -2.59 -5.09
CA GLY A 100 17.28 -3.36 -3.91
C GLY A 100 16.78 -2.79 -2.58
N THR A 101 15.67 -2.07 -2.60
CA THR A 101 15.06 -1.41 -1.43
C THR A 101 13.79 -2.11 -0.94
N GLU A 102 13.40 -3.26 -1.52
CA GLU A 102 12.30 -4.08 -0.99
C GLU A 102 12.76 -4.74 0.31
N HIS A 103 12.02 -4.50 1.40
CA HIS A 103 12.39 -4.96 2.73
C HIS A 103 12.31 -6.50 2.80
N PRO A 104 13.34 -7.20 3.33
CA PRO A 104 13.40 -8.67 3.32
C PRO A 104 12.22 -9.38 4.00
N GLU A 105 11.66 -8.76 5.06
CA GLU A 105 10.49 -9.29 5.77
C GLU A 105 9.16 -9.19 5.00
N TYR A 106 9.10 -8.48 3.86
CA TYR A 106 7.83 -8.15 3.20
C TYR A 106 6.97 -9.38 2.89
N ILE A 107 7.54 -10.38 2.22
CA ILE A 107 6.81 -11.59 1.80
C ILE A 107 6.35 -12.40 3.03
N GLU A 108 7.19 -12.53 4.05
CA GLU A 108 6.85 -13.26 5.26
C GLU A 108 5.68 -12.59 6.01
N ARG A 109 5.74 -11.26 6.17
CA ARG A 109 4.69 -10.46 6.81
C ARG A 109 3.38 -10.54 6.03
N PHE A 110 3.45 -10.44 4.70
CA PHE A 110 2.27 -10.54 3.82
C PHE A 110 1.58 -11.91 3.99
N ASN A 111 2.38 -12.98 3.98
CA ASN A 111 1.88 -14.33 4.18
C ASN A 111 1.28 -14.54 5.58
N ARG A 112 1.82 -13.87 6.60
CA ARG A 112 1.25 -13.89 7.95
C ARG A 112 -0.09 -13.16 8.01
N ALA A 113 -0.19 -11.99 7.38
CA ALA A 113 -1.41 -11.17 7.36
C ALA A 113 -2.55 -11.82 6.56
N THR A 114 -2.22 -12.64 5.54
CA THR A 114 -3.20 -13.33 4.69
C THR A 114 -3.50 -14.77 5.12
N LYS A 115 -2.92 -15.27 6.22
CA LYS A 115 -3.31 -16.56 6.80
C LYS A 115 -4.75 -16.47 7.33
N ALA A 116 -5.63 -17.33 6.83
CA ALA A 116 -6.95 -17.50 7.41
C ALA A 116 -6.82 -17.87 8.91
N PRO A 117 -7.71 -17.38 9.80
CA PRO A 117 -7.77 -17.90 11.15
C PRO A 117 -8.00 -19.41 11.05
N LEU A 118 -7.14 -20.20 11.71
CA LEU A 118 -7.26 -21.65 11.76
C LEU A 118 -8.68 -22.00 12.21
N LYS A 119 -9.51 -22.46 11.28
CA LYS A 119 -10.77 -23.12 11.64
C LYS A 119 -10.34 -24.45 12.25
N SER A 120 -10.26 -24.51 13.58
CA SER A 120 -10.10 -25.75 14.33
C SER A 120 -11.31 -26.64 14.08
N ILE A 121 -11.33 -27.33 12.93
CA ILE A 121 -12.25 -28.43 12.66
C ILE A 121 -11.52 -29.72 13.04
N ARG A 122 -11.32 -29.91 14.35
CA ARG A 122 -11.00 -31.23 14.89
C ARG A 122 -11.54 -31.31 16.31
N GLY A 123 -12.79 -31.72 16.43
CA GLY A 123 -13.47 -31.83 17.73
C GLY A 123 -14.94 -32.23 17.64
N SER A 124 -15.30 -33.17 16.76
CA SER A 124 -16.57 -33.92 16.88
C SER A 124 -16.48 -35.25 16.15
N VAL A 125 -15.44 -36.03 16.46
CA VAL A 125 -15.49 -37.49 16.28
C VAL A 125 -15.06 -38.09 17.61
N SER A 126 -16.03 -38.23 18.51
CA SER A 126 -16.00 -39.18 19.64
C SER A 126 -17.43 -39.42 20.11
N GLU A 127 -17.86 -40.67 19.96
CA GLU A 127 -18.82 -41.40 20.80
C GLU A 127 -20.31 -41.01 20.79
N ALA A 128 -21.10 -41.83 20.09
CA ALA A 128 -22.15 -42.68 20.67
C ALA A 128 -22.61 -43.75 19.65
#